data_AF-A0A7S0FTF2-F1
#
_entry.id   AF-A0A7S0FTF2-F1
#
_cell.length_a   1.000
_cell.length_b   1.000
_cell.length_c   1.000
_cell.angle_alpha   90.00
_cell.angle_beta   90.00
_cell.angle_gamma   90.00
#
_symmetry.space_group_name_H-M   'P 1'
#
loop_
_entity.id
_entity.type
_entity.pdbx_description
1 polymer ?
#
loop_
_entity_poly.entity_id
_entity_poly.type
_entity_poly.pdbx_seq_one_letter_code
_entity_poly.pdbx_strand_id
1 'polypeptide(L)'
;DYLFRRVSLLASKRISSLCKGLSFPTSVATQVWVAFRYILRSQTFLLQDRHMDQVIVATVYAVCKRLGLDPTNNLFSRIAIAYMAINQGVMSERACHHLLQRVKINMAKGYGNVIDFYNRVYVHPMKSYLLNSPTLQATALELKSSSVGNGPQASPKALDNENHRHAYQIEGTNVYVGKRQLNAEPINGEPKKAR
;
A
#
# COMPACT_ATOMS: atom_id res chain seq x y z
N ASP A 1 -27.76 -1.18 9.09
CA ASP A 1 -27.12 -1.98 10.17
C ASP A 1 -26.22 -1.19 11.10
N TYR A 2 -26.43 -1.37 12.40
CA TYR A 2 -25.60 -0.83 13.49
C TYR A 2 -24.14 -1.31 13.41
N LEU A 3 -23.92 -2.59 13.09
CA LEU A 3 -22.58 -3.19 12.96
C LEU A 3 -21.76 -2.53 11.84
N PHE A 4 -22.36 -2.34 10.66
CA PHE A 4 -21.69 -1.67 9.54
C PHE A 4 -21.24 -0.26 9.91
N ARG A 5 -22.07 0.51 10.63
CA ARG A 5 -21.72 1.85 11.10
C ARG A 5 -20.55 1.84 12.10
N ARG A 6 -20.54 0.91 13.05
CA ARG A 6 -19.46 0.77 14.04
C ARG A 6 -18.14 0.37 13.38
N VAL A 7 -18.16 -0.64 12.52
CA VAL A 7 -16.97 -1.09 11.76
C VAL A 7 -16.46 0.04 10.87
N SER A 8 -17.36 0.72 10.16
CA SER A 8 -17.01 1.88 9.32
C SER A 8 -16.33 3.00 10.11
N LEU A 9 -16.87 3.34 11.29
CA LEU A 9 -16.31 4.38 12.14
C LEU A 9 -14.94 3.98 12.70
N LEU A 10 -14.77 2.72 13.10
CA LEU A 10 -13.48 2.24 13.61
C LEU A 10 -12.44 2.22 12.49
N ALA A 11 -12.79 1.71 11.31
CA ALA A 11 -11.92 1.66 10.15
C ALA A 11 -11.48 3.07 9.72
N SER A 12 -12.40 4.03 9.63
CA SER A 12 -12.06 5.40 9.23
C SER A 12 -11.11 6.07 10.22
N LYS A 13 -11.28 5.86 11.52
CA LYS A 13 -10.36 6.33 12.56
C LYS A 13 -8.96 5.70 12.40
N ARG A 14 -8.88 4.37 12.24
CA ARG A 14 -7.60 3.66 12.07
C ARG A 14 -6.87 4.08 10.79
N ILE A 15 -7.60 4.24 9.68
CA ILE A 15 -7.06 4.76 8.41
C ILE A 15 -6.51 6.17 8.60
N SER A 16 -7.27 7.06 9.26
CA SER A 16 -6.84 8.42 9.53
C SER A 16 -5.55 8.46 10.36
N SER A 17 -5.49 7.70 11.46
CA SER A 17 -4.30 7.62 12.31
C SER A 17 -3.08 7.09 11.56
N LEU A 18 -3.25 6.04 10.75
CA LEU A 18 -2.13 5.47 9.98
C LEU A 18 -1.63 6.40 8.88
N CYS A 19 -2.52 7.06 8.14
CA CYS A 19 -2.11 8.03 7.13
C CYS A 19 -1.43 9.25 7.76
N LYS A 20 -1.89 9.71 8.94
CA LYS A 20 -1.22 10.76 9.71
C LYS A 20 0.17 10.32 10.17
N GLY A 21 0.33 9.09 10.68
CA GLY A 21 1.62 8.52 11.07
C GLY A 21 2.61 8.38 9.91
N LEU A 22 2.11 8.31 8.68
CA LEU A 22 2.91 8.29 7.44
C LEU A 22 3.15 9.68 6.84
N SER A 23 2.64 10.74 7.49
CA SER A 23 2.66 12.11 6.99
C SER A 23 2.02 12.27 5.61
N PHE A 24 1.01 11.45 5.30
CA PHE A 24 0.26 11.58 4.04
C PHE A 24 -0.84 12.64 4.15
N PRO A 25 -1.12 13.38 3.05
CA PRO A 25 -2.17 14.37 3.05
C PRO A 25 -3.56 13.73 3.21
N THR A 26 -4.52 14.52 3.70
CA THR A 26 -5.90 14.07 3.94
C THR A 26 -6.57 13.52 2.68
N SER A 27 -6.19 13.99 1.49
CA SER A 27 -6.66 13.44 0.20
C SER A 27 -6.33 11.96 0.05
N VAL A 28 -5.15 11.52 0.48
CA VAL A 28 -4.74 10.10 0.47
C VAL A 28 -5.57 9.29 1.46
N ALA A 29 -5.72 9.77 2.70
CA ALA A 29 -6.55 9.10 3.71
C ALA A 29 -8.01 8.94 3.24
N THR A 30 -8.52 9.95 2.53
CA THR A 30 -9.86 9.93 1.92
C THR A 30 -9.96 8.84 0.85
N GLN A 31 -8.98 8.73 -0.05
CA GLN A 31 -8.97 7.67 -1.06
C GLN A 31 -8.82 6.27 -0.45
N VAL A 32 -7.98 6.11 0.59
CA VAL A 32 -7.89 4.85 1.35
C VAL A 32 -9.23 4.50 1.96
N TRP A 33 -9.92 5.46 2.57
CA TRP A 33 -11.26 5.26 3.12
C TRP A 33 -12.30 4.88 2.06
N VAL A 34 -12.29 5.56 0.91
CA VAL A 34 -13.19 5.26 -0.22
C VAL A 34 -12.97 3.82 -0.72
N ALA A 35 -11.71 3.41 -0.91
CA ALA A 35 -11.36 2.04 -1.28
C ALA A 35 -11.79 1.02 -0.20
N PHE A 36 -11.59 1.34 1.08
CA PHE A 36 -12.00 0.45 2.17
C PHE A 36 -13.53 0.31 2.27
N ARG A 37 -14.29 1.38 2.02
CA ARG A 37 -15.76 1.31 1.92
C ARG A 37 -16.23 0.43 0.77
N TYR A 38 -15.51 0.42 -0.35
CA TYR A 38 -15.79 -0.51 -1.43
C TYR A 38 -15.58 -1.97 -0.98
N ILE A 39 -14.51 -2.24 -0.24
CA ILE A 39 -14.28 -3.58 0.35
C ILE A 39 -15.42 -4.00 1.27
N LEU A 40 -15.84 -3.12 2.19
CA LEU A 40 -16.93 -3.39 3.12
C LEU A 40 -18.28 -3.67 2.45
N ARG A 41 -18.48 -3.21 1.20
CA ARG A 41 -19.74 -3.39 0.47
C ARG A 41 -19.70 -4.55 -0.53
N SER A 42 -18.58 -4.69 -1.23
CA SER A 42 -18.49 -5.52 -2.44
C SER A 42 -17.43 -6.61 -2.39
N GLN A 43 -16.44 -6.50 -1.49
CA GLN A 43 -15.32 -7.45 -1.37
C GLN A 43 -15.15 -7.92 0.08
N THR A 44 -16.27 -8.19 0.77
CA THR A 44 -16.30 -8.53 2.20
C THR A 44 -15.51 -9.80 2.53
N PHE A 45 -15.34 -10.71 1.57
CA PHE A 45 -14.50 -11.90 1.74
C PHE A 45 -13.05 -11.54 2.08
N LEU A 46 -12.55 -10.35 1.71
CA LEU A 46 -11.21 -9.88 2.11
C LEU A 46 -11.08 -9.70 3.63
N LEU A 47 -12.20 -9.59 4.37
CA LEU A 47 -12.23 -9.48 5.83
C LEU A 47 -12.48 -10.84 6.52
N GLN A 48 -12.92 -11.86 5.79
CA GLN A 48 -13.21 -13.17 6.36
C GLN A 48 -11.92 -13.81 6.89
N ASP A 49 -11.94 -14.22 8.15
CA ASP A 49 -10.81 -14.81 8.90
C ASP A 49 -9.52 -13.98 8.89
N ARG A 50 -9.67 -12.66 8.71
CA ARG A 50 -8.56 -11.70 8.71
C ARG A 50 -8.87 -10.54 9.65
N HIS A 51 -7.82 -10.05 10.29
CA HIS A 51 -7.93 -8.85 11.12
C HIS A 51 -8.12 -7.62 10.23
N MET A 52 -9.02 -6.72 10.61
CA MET A 52 -9.34 -5.52 9.83
C MET A 52 -8.10 -4.69 9.48
N ASP A 53 -7.13 -4.60 10.40
CA ASP A 53 -5.91 -3.82 10.16
C ASP A 53 -4.99 -4.43 9.10
N GLN A 54 -5.03 -5.76 8.90
CA GLN A 54 -4.30 -6.41 7.80
C GLN A 54 -4.84 -5.91 6.45
N VAL A 55 -6.16 -5.74 6.35
CA VAL A 55 -6.83 -5.20 5.16
C VAL A 55 -6.61 -3.69 5.03
N ILE A 56 -6.60 -2.94 6.13
CA ILE A 56 -6.27 -1.49 6.12
C ILE A 56 -4.85 -1.27 5.63
N VAL A 57 -3.85 -1.98 6.18
CA VAL A 57 -2.45 -1.89 5.77
C VAL A 57 -2.28 -2.21 4.28
N ALA A 58 -2.91 -3.29 3.79
CA ALA A 58 -2.90 -3.63 2.38
C ALA A 58 -3.57 -2.55 1.50
N THR A 59 -4.65 -1.92 1.99
CA THR A 59 -5.37 -0.86 1.27
C THR A 59 -4.57 0.44 1.21
N VAL A 60 -3.90 0.82 2.30
CA VAL A 60 -2.97 1.96 2.32
C VAL A 60 -1.87 1.75 1.28
N TYR A 61 -1.23 0.58 1.27
CA TYR A 61 -0.21 0.26 0.28
C TYR A 61 -0.76 0.34 -1.15
N ALA A 62 -1.92 -0.26 -1.42
CA ALA A 62 -2.53 -0.30 -2.75
C ALA A 62 -2.84 1.10 -3.30
N VAL A 63 -3.43 1.97 -2.46
CA VAL A 63 -3.78 3.34 -2.83
C VAL A 63 -2.52 4.18 -3.03
N CYS A 64 -1.54 4.10 -2.13
CA CYS A 64 -0.28 4.84 -2.27
C CYS A 64 0.46 4.44 -3.55
N LYS A 65 0.56 3.14 -3.83
CA LYS A 65 1.10 2.61 -5.08
C LYS A 65 0.35 3.13 -6.30
N ARG A 66 -0.99 3.21 -6.23
CA ARG A 66 -1.82 3.72 -7.34
C ARG A 66 -1.63 5.21 -7.59
N LEU A 67 -1.48 5.99 -6.53
CA LEU A 67 -1.23 7.44 -6.56
C LEU A 67 0.22 7.78 -6.95
N GLY A 68 1.11 6.78 -7.02
CA GLY A 68 2.53 6.99 -7.30
C GLY A 68 3.30 7.57 -6.12
N LEU A 69 2.78 7.39 -4.90
CA LEU A 69 3.44 7.80 -3.67
C LEU A 69 4.49 6.76 -3.28
N ASP A 70 5.70 7.23 -3.06
CA ASP A 70 6.89 6.43 -2.74
C ASP A 70 7.35 5.49 -3.87
N PRO A 71 8.16 5.99 -4.83
CA PRO A 71 8.74 5.16 -5.89
C PRO A 71 9.81 4.19 -5.37
N THR A 72 10.18 4.25 -4.08
CA THR A 72 11.14 3.32 -3.50
C THR A 72 10.48 1.98 -3.17
N ASN A 73 11.24 0.88 -3.23
CA ASN A 73 10.73 -0.45 -2.90
C ASN A 73 10.46 -0.67 -1.39
N ASN A 74 10.43 0.41 -0.58
CA ASN A 74 10.39 0.35 0.89
C ASN A 74 9.03 0.73 1.51
N LEU A 75 8.00 0.97 0.69
CA LEU A 75 6.70 1.46 1.17
C LEU A 75 6.04 0.50 2.20
N PHE A 76 6.13 -0.81 2.03
CA PHE A 76 5.60 -1.76 3.02
C PHE A 76 6.30 -1.63 4.37
N SER A 77 7.61 -1.52 4.39
CA SER A 77 8.39 -1.34 5.62
C SER A 77 8.02 -0.02 6.32
N ARG A 78 7.86 1.07 5.57
CA ARG A 78 7.40 2.36 6.11
C ARG A 78 6.00 2.24 6.73
N ILE A 79 5.07 1.58 6.05
CA ILE A 79 3.71 1.36 6.57
C ILE A 79 3.76 0.49 7.83
N ALA A 80 4.57 -0.56 7.87
CA ALA A 80 4.72 -1.43 9.03
C ALA A 80 5.26 -0.66 10.25
N ILE A 81 6.34 0.12 10.06
CA ILE A 81 6.92 0.96 11.11
C ILE A 81 5.90 1.97 11.65
N ALA A 82 5.21 2.68 10.75
CA ALA A 82 4.17 3.62 11.15
C ALA A 82 3.02 2.93 11.89
N TYR A 83 2.58 1.75 11.42
CA TYR A 83 1.54 0.96 12.07
C TYR A 83 1.93 0.56 13.50
N MET A 84 3.18 0.11 13.72
CA MET A 84 3.66 -0.24 15.05
C MET A 84 3.71 1.00 15.94
N ALA A 85 4.24 2.12 15.43
CA ALA A 85 4.36 3.37 16.18
C ALA A 85 3.00 3.90 16.67
N ILE A 86 1.98 3.95 15.80
CA ILE A 86 0.65 4.46 16.19
C ILE A 86 -0.11 3.55 17.16
N ASN A 87 0.33 2.30 17.32
CA ASN A 87 -0.29 1.31 18.21
C ASN A 87 0.53 1.07 19.49
N GLN A 88 1.61 1.84 19.70
CA GLN A 88 2.35 1.82 20.96
C GLN A 88 1.40 2.13 22.12
N GLY A 89 1.40 1.27 23.15
CA GLY A 89 0.52 1.39 24.32
C GLY A 89 -0.90 0.84 24.13
N VAL A 90 -1.33 0.56 22.90
CA VAL A 90 -2.62 -0.13 22.63
C VAL A 90 -2.43 -1.64 22.57
N MET A 91 -1.35 -2.09 21.92
CA MET A 91 -0.97 -3.49 21.86
C MET A 91 0.56 -3.61 21.95
N SER A 92 1.04 -4.79 22.37
CA SER A 92 2.48 -5.04 22.43
C SER A 92 3.10 -5.04 21.03
N GLU A 93 4.38 -4.67 20.94
CA GLU A 93 5.14 -4.71 19.69
C GLU A 93 5.07 -6.11 19.04
N ARG A 94 5.19 -7.17 19.86
CA ARG A 94 5.07 -8.56 19.42
C ARG A 94 3.68 -8.86 18.82
N ALA A 95 2.61 -8.29 19.38
CA ALA A 95 1.26 -8.45 18.84
C ALA A 95 1.09 -7.72 17.50
N CYS A 96 1.58 -6.48 17.38
CA CYS A 96 1.62 -5.77 16.10
C CYS A 96 2.38 -6.57 15.04
N HIS A 97 3.57 -7.05 15.39
CA HIS A 97 4.42 -7.83 14.49
C HIS A 97 3.73 -9.12 14.06
N HIS A 98 3.18 -9.88 15.01
CA HIS A 98 2.41 -11.09 14.71
C HIS A 98 1.21 -10.81 13.80
N LEU A 99 0.49 -9.71 14.01
CA LEU A 99 -0.64 -9.31 13.18
C LEU A 99 -0.23 -9.09 11.72
N LEU A 100 0.94 -8.49 11.48
CA LEU A 100 1.46 -8.26 10.12
C LEU A 100 2.11 -9.49 9.50
N GLN A 101 2.65 -10.42 10.31
CA GLN A 101 3.33 -11.63 9.82
C GLN A 101 2.41 -12.84 9.66
N ARG A 102 1.24 -12.85 10.31
CA ARG A 102 0.30 -13.99 10.27
C ARG A 102 -1.06 -13.56 9.75
N VAL A 103 -1.14 -13.48 8.43
CA VAL A 103 -2.33 -13.16 7.66
C VAL A 103 -2.82 -14.41 6.93
N LYS A 104 -4.12 -14.71 7.03
CA LYS A 104 -4.73 -15.85 6.32
C LYS A 104 -4.70 -15.60 4.80
N ILE A 105 -4.08 -16.50 4.04
CA ILE A 105 -3.98 -16.38 2.58
C ILE A 105 -5.16 -17.09 1.91
N ASN A 106 -5.28 -18.40 2.09
CA ASN A 106 -6.43 -19.18 1.66
C ASN A 106 -6.55 -20.44 2.54
N MET A 107 -7.56 -21.26 2.28
CA MET A 107 -7.75 -22.53 2.99
C MET A 107 -6.56 -23.50 2.80
N ALA A 108 -5.96 -23.55 1.61
CA ALA A 108 -4.97 -24.56 1.24
C ALA A 108 -3.50 -24.22 1.58
N LYS A 109 -3.13 -22.93 1.60
CA LYS A 109 -1.76 -22.39 1.75
C LYS A 109 -1.50 -21.85 3.17
N GLY A 110 -2.46 -21.94 4.08
CA GLY A 110 -2.28 -21.51 5.47
C GLY A 110 -2.13 -19.99 5.64
N TYR A 111 -1.10 -19.58 6.40
CA TYR A 111 -0.81 -18.19 6.76
C TYR A 111 0.46 -17.70 6.05
N GLY A 112 0.50 -16.41 5.73
CA GLY A 112 1.68 -15.69 5.23
C GLY A 112 1.72 -14.28 5.79
N ASN A 113 2.68 -13.47 5.39
CA ASN A 113 2.75 -12.09 5.86
C ASN A 113 1.78 -11.16 5.09
N VAL A 114 1.69 -9.90 5.50
CA VAL A 114 0.78 -8.92 4.86
C VAL A 114 1.12 -8.65 3.40
N ILE A 115 2.38 -8.84 2.99
CA ILE A 115 2.83 -8.73 1.61
C ILE A 115 2.32 -9.92 0.78
N ASP A 116 2.42 -11.15 1.31
CA ASP A 116 1.82 -12.33 0.70
C ASP A 116 0.31 -12.17 0.54
N PHE A 117 -0.38 -11.67 1.57
CA PHE A 117 -1.81 -11.39 1.49
C PHE A 117 -2.11 -10.37 0.39
N TYR A 118 -1.36 -9.27 0.34
CA TYR A 118 -1.53 -8.27 -0.70
C TYR A 118 -1.39 -8.88 -2.10
N ASN A 119 -0.26 -9.54 -2.36
CA ASN A 119 0.10 -10.05 -3.68
C ASN A 119 -0.80 -11.21 -4.12
N ARG A 120 -1.13 -12.14 -3.21
CA ARG A 120 -1.80 -13.41 -3.57
C ARG A 120 -3.32 -13.37 -3.43
N VAL A 121 -3.86 -12.44 -2.64
CA VAL A 121 -5.30 -12.41 -2.32
C VAL A 121 -5.91 -11.05 -2.63
N TYR A 122 -5.36 -9.96 -2.07
CA TYR A 122 -5.98 -8.63 -2.13
C TYR A 122 -6.03 -8.06 -3.55
N VAL A 123 -4.93 -8.18 -4.31
CA VAL A 123 -4.82 -7.55 -5.64
C VAL A 123 -5.87 -8.09 -6.60
N HIS A 124 -6.19 -9.38 -6.54
CA HIS A 124 -7.09 -10.02 -7.50
C HIS A 124 -8.47 -9.34 -7.60
N PRO A 125 -9.28 -9.23 -6.52
CA PRO A 125 -10.56 -8.51 -6.55
C PRO A 125 -10.42 -6.99 -6.67
N MET A 126 -9.33 -6.41 -6.16
CA MET A 126 -9.20 -4.95 -6.05
C MET A 126 -8.59 -4.29 -7.29
N LYS A 127 -7.90 -5.04 -8.15
CA LYS A 127 -7.16 -4.49 -9.30
C LYS A 127 -8.04 -3.65 -10.22
N SER A 128 -9.19 -4.19 -10.64
CA SER A 128 -10.10 -3.47 -11.55
C SER A 128 -10.60 -2.16 -10.92
N TYR A 129 -11.04 -2.22 -9.66
CA TYR A 129 -11.48 -1.05 -8.91
C TYR A 129 -10.39 0.03 -8.81
N LEU A 130 -9.16 -0.35 -8.44
CA LEU A 130 -8.05 0.59 -8.24
C LEU A 130 -7.58 1.24 -9.55
N LEU A 131 -7.63 0.52 -10.66
CA LEU A 131 -7.23 1.05 -11.98
C LEU A 131 -8.27 2.02 -12.53
N ASN A 132 -9.55 1.68 -12.39
CA ASN A 132 -10.66 2.37 -13.02
C ASN A 132 -11.34 3.42 -12.13
N SER A 133 -10.88 3.62 -10.89
CA SER A 133 -11.44 4.61 -9.97
C SER A 133 -11.15 6.05 -10.44
N PRO A 134 -12.18 6.84 -10.80
CA PRO A 134 -11.97 8.23 -11.24
C PRO A 134 -11.46 9.13 -10.12
N THR A 135 -11.88 8.88 -8.88
CA THR A 135 -11.45 9.68 -7.71
C THR A 135 -9.97 9.47 -7.40
N LEU A 136 -9.47 8.23 -7.54
CA LEU A 136 -8.04 7.95 -7.42
C LEU A 136 -7.23 8.62 -8.54
N GLN A 137 -7.74 8.61 -9.77
CA GLN A 137 -7.09 9.29 -10.90
C GLN A 137 -7.03 10.81 -10.69
N ALA A 138 -8.14 11.44 -10.28
CA ALA A 138 -8.20 12.87 -9.97
C ALA A 138 -7.22 13.25 -8.86
N THR A 139 -7.21 12.53 -7.74
CA THR A 139 -6.25 12.79 -6.65
C THR A 139 -4.80 12.57 -7.08
N ALA A 140 -4.52 11.60 -7.96
CA ALA A 140 -3.17 11.40 -8.49
C ALA A 140 -2.71 12.59 -9.37
N LEU A 141 -3.61 13.20 -10.14
CA LEU A 141 -3.31 14.39 -10.94
C LEU A 141 -3.07 15.61 -10.05
N GLU A 142 -3.91 15.81 -9.04
CA GLU A 142 -3.78 16.88 -8.06
C GLU A 142 -2.41 16.81 -7.35
N LEU A 143 -2.05 15.65 -6.81
CA LEU A 143 -0.78 15.44 -6.11
C LEU A 143 0.44 15.66 -7.01
N LYS A 144 0.35 15.33 -8.31
CA LYS A 144 1.42 15.61 -9.28
C LYS A 144 1.55 17.11 -9.54
N SER A 145 0.42 17.82 -9.69
CA SER A 145 0.43 19.25 -9.96
C SER A 145 1.06 20.07 -8.82
N SER A 146 0.83 19.67 -7.56
CA SER A 146 1.44 20.32 -6.40
C SER A 146 2.95 20.11 -6.28
N SER A 147 3.51 19.08 -6.94
CA SER A 147 4.95 18.77 -6.89
C SER A 147 5.81 19.53 -7.91
N VAL A 148 5.18 20.22 -8.89
CA VAL A 148 5.87 20.97 -9.95
C VAL A 148 6.17 22.43 -9.55
N GLY A 149 5.72 22.88 -8.37
CA GLY A 149 5.80 24.29 -7.94
C GLY A 149 6.94 24.70 -7.01
N ASN A 150 7.80 23.79 -6.53
CA ASN A 150 8.90 24.16 -5.61
C ASN A 150 10.27 23.84 -6.23
N GLY A 151 11.07 24.89 -6.44
CA GLY A 151 12.50 24.79 -6.75
C GLY A 151 13.30 24.08 -5.65
N PRO A 152 14.61 23.85 -5.84
CA PRO A 152 15.38 22.91 -5.04
C PRO A 152 15.44 23.34 -3.57
N GLN A 153 14.63 22.68 -2.73
CA GLN A 153 14.73 22.78 -1.28
C GLN A 153 15.77 21.77 -0.79
N ALA A 154 16.70 22.30 0.00
CA ALA A 154 17.83 21.58 0.58
C ALA A 154 17.38 20.31 1.33
N SER A 155 18.18 19.26 1.13
CA SER A 155 18.08 17.96 1.78
C SER A 155 17.93 18.09 3.30
N PRO A 156 16.93 17.45 3.93
CA PRO A 156 16.95 17.25 5.37
C PRO A 156 18.11 16.34 5.73
N LYS A 157 18.94 16.78 6.68
CA LYS A 157 20.04 15.99 7.25
C LYS A 157 19.51 14.63 7.69
N ALA A 158 20.22 13.58 7.27
CA ALA A 158 19.95 12.21 7.65
C ALA A 158 19.88 12.11 9.18
N LEU A 159 18.76 11.65 9.72
CA LEU A 159 18.75 11.07 11.06
C LEU A 159 19.51 9.75 10.95
N ASP A 160 20.71 9.69 11.52
CA ASP A 160 21.42 8.44 11.79
C ASP A 160 20.54 7.57 12.68
N ASN A 161 19.93 6.56 12.06
CA ASN A 161 19.19 5.52 12.76
C ASN A 161 19.68 4.15 12.26
N GLU A 162 20.94 3.84 12.58
CA GLU A 162 21.55 2.54 12.33
C GLU A 162 20.95 1.43 13.22
N ASN A 163 20.27 1.77 14.32
CA ASN A 163 19.79 0.78 15.29
C ASN A 163 18.41 0.14 14.99
N HIS A 164 17.61 0.67 14.06
CA HIS A 164 16.27 0.11 13.76
C HIS A 164 16.20 -0.68 12.45
N ARG A 165 17.28 -0.76 11.68
CA ARG A 165 17.31 -1.44 10.37
C ARG A 165 17.30 -2.97 10.48
N HIS A 166 17.71 -3.51 11.62
CA HIS A 166 17.93 -4.95 11.78
C HIS A 166 16.68 -5.75 12.21
N ALA A 167 15.56 -5.11 12.60
CA ALA A 167 14.43 -5.81 13.23
C ALA A 167 13.19 -6.02 12.35
N TYR A 168 13.13 -5.44 11.14
CA TYR A 168 11.87 -5.36 10.38
C TYR A 168 11.97 -5.79 8.90
N GLN A 169 12.92 -6.67 8.59
CA GLN A 169 12.92 -7.32 7.28
C GLN A 169 11.68 -8.22 7.16
N ILE A 170 10.66 -7.72 6.47
CA ILE A 170 9.60 -8.57 5.92
C ILE A 170 10.24 -9.24 4.71
N GLU A 171 10.72 -10.47 4.88
CA GLU A 171 11.27 -11.26 3.77
C GLU A 171 10.27 -11.33 2.61
N GLY A 172 10.73 -11.02 1.39
CA GLY A 172 9.90 -11.07 0.17
C GLY A 172 9.55 -9.73 -0.47
N THR A 173 10.47 -8.76 -0.53
CA THR A 173 10.37 -7.50 -1.30
C THR A 173 10.20 -7.67 -2.82
N ASN A 174 10.11 -8.91 -3.33
CA ASN A 174 9.79 -9.20 -4.73
C ASN A 174 8.30 -8.95 -4.99
N VAL A 175 7.94 -7.67 -5.09
CA VAL A 175 6.65 -7.21 -5.57
C VAL A 175 6.59 -7.45 -7.08
N TYR A 176 5.53 -8.11 -7.56
CA TYR A 176 5.29 -8.25 -9.00
C TYR A 176 5.24 -6.85 -9.66
N VAL A 177 6.27 -6.55 -10.45
CA VAL A 177 6.35 -5.37 -11.30
C VAL A 177 5.48 -5.66 -12.52
N GLY A 178 4.33 -5.00 -12.61
CA GLY A 178 3.54 -5.03 -13.85
C GLY A 178 4.42 -4.52 -14.99
N LYS A 179 4.69 -5.39 -15.97
CA LYS A 179 5.47 -5.03 -17.18
C LYS A 179 4.87 -3.78 -17.82
N ARG A 180 5.57 -2.65 -17.77
CA ARG A 180 5.36 -1.56 -18.73
C ARG A 180 5.83 -2.10 -20.07
N GLN A 181 4.91 -2.24 -21.03
CA GLN A 181 5.27 -2.35 -22.43
C GLN A 181 5.98 -1.04 -22.79
N LEU A 182 7.29 -1.12 -23.02
CA LEU A 182 8.00 -0.08 -23.75
C LEU A 182 7.72 -0.33 -25.21
N ASN A 183 7.00 0.59 -25.83
CA ASN A 183 6.88 0.69 -27.29
C ASN A 183 8.29 0.86 -27.86
N ALA A 184 8.73 -0.09 -28.68
CA ALA A 184 9.85 0.10 -29.59
C ALA A 184 9.28 0.16 -31.00
N GLU A 185 9.31 1.36 -31.60
CA GLU A 185 9.14 1.54 -33.04
C GLU A 185 10.36 1.00 -33.81
N PRO A 186 10.21 0.66 -35.11
CA PRO A 186 11.18 -0.13 -35.84
C PRO A 186 12.32 0.74 -36.38
N ILE A 187 13.57 0.31 -36.18
CA ILE A 187 14.72 0.92 -36.84
C ILE A 187 15.07 0.08 -38.06
N ASN A 188 14.81 0.70 -39.21
CA ASN A 188 15.18 0.29 -40.56
C ASN A 188 16.70 0.31 -40.72
N GLY A 189 17.30 -0.72 -41.35
CA GLY A 189 18.74 -0.72 -41.63
C GLY A 189 19.32 -2.07 -42.04
N GLU A 190 19.06 -2.52 -43.28
CA GLU A 190 20.00 -3.38 -44.01
C GLU A 190 21.33 -2.63 -44.24
N PRO A 191 22.50 -3.31 -44.28
CA PRO A 191 22.99 -3.79 -45.59
C PRO A 191 23.77 -5.13 -45.61
N LYS A 192 23.49 -5.89 -46.68
CA LYS A 192 24.37 -6.65 -47.61
C LYS A 192 25.60 -7.46 -47.14
N LYS A 193 25.50 -8.77 -47.39
CA LYS A 193 26.40 -9.75 -48.08
C LYS A 193 27.94 -9.71 -47.90
N ALA A 194 28.47 -10.89 -47.58
CA ALA A 194 29.62 -11.65 -48.15
C ALA A 194 30.24 -12.48 -46.99
N ARG A 195 30.56 -13.77 -47.07
CA ARG A 195 30.98 -14.67 -48.15
C ARG A 195 30.68 -16.10 -47.69
#